data_AF-A0A8X6HFI7-F1
#
_entry.id   AF-A0A8X6HFI7-F1
#
_cell.length_a   1.000
_cell.length_b   1.000
_cell.length_c   1.000
_cell.angle_alpha   90.00
_cell.angle_beta   90.00
_cell.angle_gamma   90.00
#
_symmetry.space_group_name_H-M   'P 1'
#
loop_
_entity.id
_entity.type
_entity.pdbx_description
1 polymer ?
#
loop_
_entity_poly.entity_id
_entity_poly.type
_entity_poly.pdbx_seq_one_letter_code
_entity_poly.pdbx_strand_id
1 'polypeptide(L)'
;MLRYNVDVSKGLVNGAIGHITEIIWPCFRRAQMYDTDIPSVRIDFGKDGAHLIQPKTVQFPAKYSHGTAERRMLPIILCWACAQYTICRAVLSTMPLYT
;
A
#
# COMPACT_ATOMS: atom_id res chain seq x y z
N MET A 1 -5.81 3.05 0.99
CA MET A 1 -5.64 2.41 2.31
C MET A 1 -4.32 1.65 2.35
N LEU A 2 -3.56 1.76 3.45
CA LEU A 2 -2.34 0.98 3.70
C LEU A 2 -2.68 -0.47 4.09
N ARG A 3 -1.87 -1.43 3.63
CA ARG A 3 -2.01 -2.87 3.94
C ARG A 3 -0.96 -3.41 4.90
N TYR A 4 0.02 -2.60 5.27
CA TYR A 4 1.11 -2.96 6.17
C TYR A 4 1.42 -1.80 7.11
N ASN A 5 1.99 -2.13 8.26
CA ASN A 5 2.60 -1.12 9.13
C ASN A 5 3.91 -0.67 8.49
N VAL A 6 4.00 0.62 8.20
CA VAL A 6 5.22 1.25 7.68
C VAL A 6 5.96 1.92 8.85
N ASP A 7 5.26 2.78 9.60
CA ASP A 7 5.81 3.49 10.75
C ASP A 7 4.70 3.73 11.78
N VAL A 8 4.79 3.02 12.92
CA VAL A 8 3.79 3.10 13.98
C VAL A 8 3.85 4.45 14.69
N SER A 9 5.04 5.05 14.79
CA SER A 9 5.24 6.33 15.49
C SER A 9 4.55 7.50 14.77
N LYS A 10 4.44 7.41 13.44
CA LYS A 10 3.78 8.41 12.58
C LYS A 10 2.34 8.01 12.20
N GLY A 11 1.76 7.01 12.88
CA GLY A 11 0.40 6.54 12.57
C GLY A 11 0.23 5.87 11.20
N LEU A 12 1.32 5.51 10.51
CA LEU A 12 1.30 4.80 9.22
C LEU A 12 1.10 3.30 9.44
N VAL A 13 -0.10 2.97 9.92
CA VAL A 13 -0.52 1.62 10.29
C VAL A 13 -1.40 0.99 9.21
N ASN A 14 -1.51 -0.34 9.26
CA ASN A 14 -2.44 -1.09 8.43
C ASN A 14 -3.88 -0.59 8.65
N GLY A 15 -4.60 -0.33 7.57
CA GLY A 15 -5.94 0.26 7.63
C GLY A 15 -5.97 1.78 7.52
N ALA A 16 -4.82 2.48 7.60
CA ALA A 16 -4.80 3.93 7.43
C ALA A 16 -5.29 4.31 6.02
N ILE A 17 -6.25 5.22 5.95
CA ILE A 17 -6.84 5.74 4.72
C ILE A 17 -6.29 7.15 4.49
N GLY A 18 -5.85 7.39 3.27
CA GLY A 18 -5.36 8.69 2.82
C GLY A 18 -5.59 8.84 1.33
N HIS A 19 -5.38 10.04 0.83
CA HIS A 19 -5.51 10.37 -0.59
C HIS A 19 -4.13 10.51 -1.23
N ILE A 20 -4.01 10.07 -2.48
CA ILE A 20 -2.76 10.17 -3.23
C ILE A 20 -2.60 11.63 -3.69
N THR A 21 -1.48 12.25 -3.34
CA THR A 21 -1.15 13.62 -3.78
C THR A 21 -0.27 13.59 -5.03
N GLU A 22 0.74 12.71 -5.07
CA GLU A 22 1.69 12.63 -6.18
C GLU A 22 2.14 11.18 -6.43
N ILE A 23 2.40 10.85 -7.70
CA ILE A 23 3.02 9.57 -8.11
C ILE A 23 4.38 9.89 -8.70
N ILE A 24 5.44 9.40 -8.04
CA ILE A 24 6.83 9.66 -8.41
C ILE A 24 7.40 8.41 -9.08
N TRP A 25 7.67 8.52 -10.37
CA TRP A 25 8.28 7.45 -11.16
C TRP A 25 9.81 7.58 -11.12
N PRO A 26 10.55 6.48 -10.91
CA PRO A 26 12.01 6.50 -10.95
C PRO A 26 12.56 6.76 -12.35
N CYS A 27 11.80 6.37 -13.38
CA CYS A 27 12.18 6.53 -14.78
C CYS A 27 10.96 6.83 -15.67
N PHE A 28 11.20 7.44 -16.83
CA PHE A 28 10.16 7.73 -17.81
C PHE A 28 9.49 6.44 -18.30
N ARG A 29 8.20 6.51 -18.67
CA ARG A 29 7.38 5.36 -19.08
C ARG A 29 8.07 4.41 -20.07
N ARG A 30 8.88 4.93 -21.00
CA ARG A 30 9.59 4.14 -22.02
C ARG A 30 10.80 3.36 -21.48
N ALA A 31 11.32 3.74 -20.32
CA ALA A 31 12.48 3.13 -19.68
C ALA A 31 12.09 2.20 -18.51
N GLN A 32 10.80 2.02 -18.24
CA GLN A 32 10.27 1.10 -17.23
C GLN A 32 10.32 -0.33 -17.77
N MET A 33 11.49 -0.96 -17.67
CA MET A 33 11.75 -2.30 -18.22
C MET A 33 11.98 -3.34 -17.13
N TYR A 34 12.27 -2.93 -15.89
CA TYR A 34 12.70 -3.81 -14.83
C TYR A 34 11.81 -3.74 -13.59
N ASP A 35 11.78 -4.82 -12.80
CA ASP A 35 11.03 -4.91 -11.53
C ASP A 35 11.48 -3.87 -10.47
N THR A 36 12.61 -3.22 -10.70
CA THR A 36 13.11 -2.11 -9.87
C THR A 36 12.39 -0.80 -10.12
N ASP A 37 11.68 -0.67 -11.24
CA ASP A 37 11.13 0.60 -11.74
C ASP A 37 9.74 0.94 -11.16
N ILE A 38 9.37 0.29 -10.05
CA ILE A 38 8.09 0.50 -9.38
C ILE A 38 8.05 1.93 -8.80
N PRO A 39 6.99 2.71 -9.04
CA PRO A 39 6.88 4.08 -8.57
C PRO A 39 6.74 4.14 -7.06
N SER A 40 7.15 5.28 -6.50
CA SER A 40 6.81 5.67 -5.13
C SER A 40 5.62 6.62 -5.15
N VAL A 41 4.82 6.61 -4.08
CA VAL A 41 3.57 7.39 -4.03
C VAL A 41 3.57 8.26 -2.80
N ARG A 42 3.24 9.55 -2.93
CA ARG A 42 2.95 10.42 -1.80
C ARG A 42 1.48 10.33 -1.45
N ILE A 43 1.22 10.04 -0.18
CA ILE A 43 -0.12 9.88 0.36
C ILE A 43 -0.25 10.80 1.55
N ASP A 44 -1.28 11.63 1.52
CA ASP A 44 -1.66 12.46 2.65
C ASP A 44 -2.76 11.75 3.46
N PHE A 45 -2.43 11.49 4.73
CA PHE A 45 -3.30 10.85 5.72
C PHE A 45 -3.96 11.88 6.65
N GLY A 46 -3.74 13.18 6.41
CA GLY A 46 -4.36 14.31 7.09
C GLY A 46 -3.67 14.73 8.40
N LYS A 47 -3.11 13.80 9.16
CA LYS A 47 -2.60 14.07 10.52
C LYS A 47 -1.17 14.61 10.58
N ASP A 48 -0.28 14.10 9.72
CA ASP A 48 1.16 14.39 9.72
C ASP A 48 1.68 14.83 8.33
N GLY A 49 0.76 15.19 7.43
CA GLY A 49 1.05 15.62 6.05
C GLY A 49 1.27 14.48 5.07
N ALA A 50 1.78 14.82 3.89
CA ALA A 50 2.02 13.87 2.81
C ALA A 50 3.28 13.02 3.05
N HIS A 51 3.11 11.72 3.20
CA HIS A 51 4.19 10.76 3.40
C HIS A 51 4.53 10.04 2.10
N LEU A 52 5.83 9.88 1.84
CA LEU A 52 6.33 9.08 0.71
C LEU A 52 6.29 7.59 1.06
N ILE A 53 5.51 6.82 0.32
CA ILE A 53 5.41 5.37 0.44
C ILE A 53 6.22 4.72 -0.67
N GLN A 54 7.23 3.95 -0.26
CA GLN A 54 8.07 3.17 -1.16
C GLN A 54 7.51 1.76 -1.38
N PRO A 55 7.81 1.14 -2.53
CA PRO A 55 7.50 -0.26 -2.77
C PRO A 55 8.18 -1.17 -1.73
N LYS A 56 7.45 -2.17 -1.24
CA LYS A 56 7.94 -3.15 -0.27
C LYS A 56 8.00 -4.54 -0.90
N THR A 57 9.04 -5.30 -0.59
CA THR A 57 9.15 -6.71 -0.95
C THR A 57 8.44 -7.57 0.09
N VAL A 58 7.57 -8.46 -0.37
CA VAL A 58 6.83 -9.41 0.45
C VAL A 58 7.15 -10.81 -0.05
N GLN A 59 7.57 -11.68 0.86
CA GLN A 59 7.81 -13.10 0.58
C GLN A 59 6.55 -13.90 0.93
N PHE A 60 6.18 -14.82 0.05
CA PHE A 60 5.08 -15.75 0.28
C PHE A 60 5.55 -17.19 -0.02
N PRO A 61 5.14 -18.18 0.79
CA PRO A 61 5.46 -19.56 0.52
C PRO A 61 4.76 -20.00 -0.77
N ALA A 62 5.53 -20.50 -1.73
CA ALA A 62 4.95 -21.07 -2.94
C ALA A 62 4.21 -22.38 -2.61
N LYS A 63 3.12 -22.66 -3.32
CA LYS A 63 2.48 -23.98 -3.23
C LYS A 63 3.47 -25.05 -3.72
N TYR A 64 3.42 -26.23 -3.09
CA TYR A 64 4.22 -27.42 -3.43
C TYR A 64 5.73 -27.32 -3.20
N SER A 65 6.17 -26.62 -2.14
CA SER A 65 7.57 -26.68 -1.67
C SER A 65 8.63 -26.22 -2.70
N HIS A 66 8.24 -25.47 -3.73
CA HIS A 66 9.14 -24.81 -4.69
C HIS A 66 9.87 -23.56 -4.11
N GLY A 67 10.02 -23.48 -2.78
CA GLY A 67 10.67 -22.37 -2.09
C GLY A 67 9.75 -21.18 -1.79
N THR A 68 10.37 -20.04 -1.52
CA THR A 68 9.72 -18.76 -1.24
C THR A 68 9.65 -17.92 -2.51
N ALA A 69 8.45 -17.48 -2.89
CA ALA A 69 8.28 -16.51 -3.97
C ALA A 69 8.28 -15.10 -3.38
N GLU A 70 8.96 -14.18 -4.06
CA GLU A 70 9.02 -12.78 -3.65
C GLU A 70 8.18 -11.93 -4.60
N ARG A 71 7.47 -10.94 -4.04
CA ARG A 71 6.78 -9.91 -4.81
C ARG A 71 7.08 -8.55 -4.24
N ARG A 72 7.62 -7.66 -5.07
CA ARG A 72 7.77 -6.25 -4.75
C ARG A 72 6.53 -5.50 -5.23
N MET A 73 5.86 -4.79 -4.33
CA MET A 73 4.66 -4.01 -4.66
C MET A 73 4.47 -2.85 -3.69
N LEU A 74 3.67 -1.86 -4.09
CA LEU A 74 3.25 -0.81 -3.18
C LEU A 74 2.31 -1.40 -2.11
N PRO A 75 2.53 -1.10 -0.81
CA PRO A 75 1.72 -1.65 0.29
C PRO A 75 0.37 -0.94 0.44
N ILE A 76 -0.32 -0.66 -0.66
CA ILE A 76 -1.59 0.10 -0.69
C ILE A 76 -2.66 -0.61 -1.51
N ILE A 77 -3.91 -0.35 -1.18
CA ILE A 77 -5.08 -0.76 -1.95
C ILE A 77 -6.01 0.43 -2.14
N LEU A 78 -6.67 0.51 -3.30
CA LEU A 78 -7.78 1.42 -3.53
C LEU A 78 -8.93 1.05 -2.61
N CYS A 79 -9.51 2.04 -1.92
CA CYS A 79 -10.42 1.77 -0.80
C CYS A 79 -11.74 2.53 -0.84
N TRP A 80 -12.16 3.00 -2.02
CA TRP A 80 -13.49 3.60 -2.19
C TRP A 80 -14.62 2.56 -1.99
N ALA A 81 -14.40 1.34 -2.50
CA ALA A 81 -15.22 0.17 -2.22
C ALA A 81 -14.29 -0.95 -1.77
N CYS A 82 -14.48 -1.47 -0.55
CA CYS A 82 -13.71 -2.58 -0.01
C CYS A 82 -14.65 -3.73 0.34
N ALA A 83 -14.28 -4.95 -0.06
CA ALA A 83 -15.05 -6.14 0.30
C ALA A 83 -14.92 -6.44 1.80
N GLN A 84 -16.01 -6.91 2.42
CA GLN A 84 -16.10 -7.18 3.87
C GLN A 84 -14.92 -8.04 4.38
N TYR A 85 -14.58 -9.11 3.66
CA TYR A 85 -13.48 -10.00 4.06
C TYR A 85 -12.10 -9.32 4.04
N THR A 86 -11.92 -8.25 3.25
CA THR A 86 -10.66 -7.50 3.15
C THR A 86 -10.48 -6.54 4.33
N ILE A 87 -11.59 -6.09 4.92
CA ILE A 87 -11.65 -5.18 6.06
C ILE A 87 -11.82 -5.89 7.41
N CYS A 88 -12.24 -7.16 7.44
CA CYS A 88 -12.49 -7.94 8.68
C CYS A 88 -11.32 -7.99 9.69
N ARG A 89 -10.13 -7.53 9.33
CA ARG A 89 -8.95 -7.41 10.22
C ARG A 89 -8.28 -6.03 10.20
N ALA A 90 -8.92 -5.03 9.60
CA ALA A 90 -8.41 -3.66 9.55
C ALA A 90 -9.23 -2.77 10.51
N VAL A 91 -8.56 -1.89 11.25
CA VAL A 91 -9.23 -0.85 12.03
C VAL A 91 -9.50 0.32 11.08
N LEU A 92 -10.78 0.63 10.86
CA LEU A 92 -11.20 1.70 9.95
C LEU A 92 -11.69 2.90 10.77
N SER A 93 -11.11 4.07 10.52
CA SER A 93 -11.53 5.32 11.18
C SER A 93 -12.76 5.96 10.54
N THR A 94 -13.02 5.66 9.27
CA THR A 94 -14.06 6.30 8.45
C THR A 94 -14.70 5.27 7.53
N MET A 95 -15.76 4.60 8.02
CA MET A 95 -16.69 3.89 7.14
C MET A 95 -17.98 4.70 6.99
N PRO A 96 -18.46 4.97 5.77
CA PRO A 96 -19.86 5.31 5.59
C PRO A 96 -20.67 4.03 5.86
N LEU A 97 -21.34 3.99 7.02
CA LEU A 97 -22.39 3.01 7.26
C LEU A 97 -23.52 3.33 6.27
N TYR A 98 -23.68 2.53 5.22
CA TYR A 98 -24.91 2.51 4.46
C TYR A 98 -25.97 1.82 5.34
N THR A 99 -26.81 2.62 6.00
CA THR A 99 -28.10 2.20 6.58
C THR A 99 -29.12 1.99 5.48
#